data_AF-A0A840VPX4-F1
#
_entry.id   AF-A0A840VPX4-F1
#
_cell.length_a   1.000
_cell.length_b   1.000
_cell.length_c   1.000
_cell.angle_alpha   90.00
_cell.angle_beta   90.00
_cell.angle_gamma   90.00
#
_symmetry.space_group_name_H-M   'P 1'
#
loop_
_entity.id
_entity.type
_entity.pdbx_description
1 polymer ?
#
loop_
_entity_poly.entity_id
_entity_poly.type
_entity_poly.pdbx_seq_one_letter_code
_entity_poly.pdbx_strand_id
1 'polypeptide(L)' 'MNALWGIFSKNGSPGKTFVVNESPWLAELARADSLFAETSHDVRHYVIASDAEVLEVLSKYPPHIA' A
#
# COMPACT_ATOMS: atom_id res chain seq x y z
N MET A 1 0.73 5.33 18.54
CA MET A 1 0.24 6.21 17.44
C MET A 1 0.95 5.76 16.18
N ASN A 2 0.26 5.07 15.26
CA ASN A 2 0.86 4.39 14.11
C ASN A 2 1.70 5.38 13.29
N ALA A 3 2.95 5.02 12.99
CA ALA A 3 3.90 5.86 12.26
C ALA A 3 3.33 6.39 10.92
N LEU A 4 2.39 5.65 10.33
CA LEU A 4 1.65 6.03 9.12
C LEU A 4 0.82 7.32 9.32
N TRP A 5 0.10 7.48 10.43
CA TRP A 5 -0.70 8.69 10.69
C TRP A 5 0.17 9.95 10.86
N GLY A 6 1.40 9.79 11.37
CA GLY A 6 2.36 10.88 11.49
C GLY A 6 2.92 11.39 10.15
N ILE A 7 2.90 10.55 9.12
CA ILE A 7 3.28 10.91 7.75
C ILE A 7 2.09 11.54 7.01
N PHE A 8 0.87 11.01 7.22
CA PHE A 8 -0.35 11.56 6.66
C PHE A 8 -0.64 12.99 7.11
N SER A 9 -0.51 13.28 8.42
CA SER A 9 -0.81 14.60 8.98
C SER A 9 0.10 15.72 8.47
N LYS A 10 1.28 15.39 7.93
CA LYS A 10 2.23 16.37 7.41
C LYS A 10 2.07 16.70 5.92
N ASN A 11 1.56 15.77 5.10
CA ASN A 11 1.64 15.85 3.63
C ASN A 11 0.34 15.49 2.87
N GLY A 12 -0.70 15.02 3.57
CA GLY A 12 -1.91 14.50 2.95
C GLY A 12 -2.86 15.59 2.49
N SER A 13 -3.14 15.61 1.19
CA SER A 13 -4.45 16.05 0.69
C SER A 13 -5.28 14.77 0.52
N PRO A 14 -6.57 14.74 0.90
CA PRO A 14 -7.42 13.59 0.65
C PRO A 14 -7.38 13.18 -0.83
N GLY A 15 -7.39 11.86 -1.09
CA GLY A 15 -7.35 11.30 -2.45
C GLY A 15 -5.95 11.07 -3.04
N LYS A 16 -4.89 11.19 -2.23
CA LYS A 16 -3.52 10.84 -2.67
C LYS A 16 -3.25 9.35 -2.49
N THR A 17 -2.67 8.76 -3.52
CA THR A 17 -2.18 7.38 -3.54
C THR A 17 -0.68 7.37 -3.27
N PHE A 18 -0.24 6.55 -2.32
CA PHE A 18 1.15 6.38 -1.92
C PHE A 18 1.59 4.94 -2.19
N VAL A 19 2.87 4.75 -2.51
CA VAL A 19 3.47 3.41 -2.61
C VAL A 19 4.25 3.14 -1.33
N VAL A 20 4.05 1.96 -0.75
CA VAL A 20 4.84 1.48 0.40
C VAL A 20 6.09 0.80 -0.12
N ASN A 21 7.26 1.39 0.17
CA ASN A 21 8.55 0.87 -0.29
C ASN A 21 8.93 -0.47 0.35
N GLU A 22 8.61 -0.64 1.63
CA GLU A 22 8.89 -1.87 2.39
C GLU A 22 7.57 -2.39 2.97
N SER A 23 6.90 -3.27 2.24
CA SER A 23 5.60 -3.83 2.64
C SER A 23 5.78 -5.17 3.36
N PRO A 24 5.56 -5.26 4.69
CA PRO A 24 5.63 -6.52 5.40
C PRO A 24 4.62 -7.54 4.88
N TRP A 25 3.44 -7.10 4.42
CA TRP A 25 2.44 -7.97 3.81
C TRP A 25 2.94 -8.66 2.55
N LEU A 26 3.62 -7.93 1.65
CA LEU A 26 4.18 -8.55 0.46
C LEU A 26 5.28 -9.56 0.82
N ALA A 27 6.11 -9.24 1.83
CA ALA A 27 7.14 -10.16 2.30
C ALA A 27 6.54 -11.42 2.96
N GLU A 28 5.47 -11.28 3.74
CA GLU A 28 4.77 -12.40 4.37
C GLU A 28 4.02 -13.26 3.34
N LEU A 29 3.31 -12.64 2.39
CA LEU A 29 2.63 -13.34 1.29
C LEU A 29 3.62 -14.12 0.43
N ALA A 30 4.75 -13.52 0.05
CA ALA A 30 5.80 -14.20 -0.72
C ALA A 30 6.45 -15.34 0.07
N ARG A 31 6.51 -15.25 1.40
CA ARG A 31 6.98 -16.37 2.24
C ARG A 31 5.95 -17.50 2.34
N ALA A 32 4.66 -17.18 2.33
CA ALA A 32 3.59 -18.14 2.53
C ALA A 32 3.17 -18.85 1.23
N ASP A 33 3.32 -18.19 0.08
CA ASP A 33 2.89 -18.68 -1.23
C ASP A 33 4.03 -18.56 -2.25
N SER A 34 4.53 -19.71 -2.71
CA SER A 34 5.63 -19.81 -3.67
C SER A 34 5.26 -19.25 -5.06
N LEU A 35 4.00 -19.43 -5.47
CA LEU A 35 3.46 -18.94 -6.73
C LEU A 35 3.32 -17.42 -6.72
N PHE A 36 2.90 -16.88 -5.57
CA PHE A 36 2.93 -15.44 -5.35
C PHE A 36 4.36 -14.92 -5.35
N ALA A 37 5.31 -15.58 -4.69
CA ALA A 37 6.71 -15.14 -4.66
C ALA A 37 7.30 -14.95 -6.07
N GLU A 38 7.03 -15.89 -6.98
CA GLU A 38 7.49 -15.83 -8.38
C GLU A 38 6.86 -14.67 -9.17
N THR A 39 5.61 -14.32 -8.87
CA THR A 39 4.82 -13.32 -9.62
C THR A 39 4.76 -11.95 -8.95
N SER A 40 5.21 -11.84 -7.70
CA SER A 40 5.07 -10.65 -6.85
C SER A 40 5.95 -9.46 -7.25
N HIS A 41 6.95 -9.66 -8.12
CA HIS A 41 7.87 -8.61 -8.56
C HIS A 41 7.16 -7.40 -9.19
N ASP A 42 5.98 -7.63 -9.77
CA ASP A 42 5.13 -6.61 -10.37
C ASP A 42 4.05 -6.06 -9.43
N VAL A 43 3.84 -6.65 -8.26
CA VAL A 43 2.83 -6.21 -7.29
C VAL A 43 3.43 -5.13 -6.39
N ARG A 44 2.65 -4.09 -6.11
CA ARG A 44 2.98 -3.00 -5.19
C ARG A 44 1.89 -2.85 -4.15
N HIS A 45 2.30 -2.41 -2.97
CA HIS A 45 1.38 -2.04 -1.91
C HIS A 45 1.11 -0.53 -2.00
N TYR A 46 -0.13 -0.20 -2.34
CA TYR A 46 -0.63 1.16 -2.38
C TYR A 46 -1.44 1.47 -1.13
N VAL A 47 -1.23 2.66 -0.58
CA VAL A 47 -2.06 3.22 0.48
C VAL A 47 -2.77 4.43 -0.09
N ILE A 48 -4.08 4.46 0.04
CA ILE A 48 -4.90 5.63 -0.24
C ILE A 48 -5.38 6.16 1.10
N ALA A 49 -5.12 7.44 1.38
CA ALA A 49 -5.78 8.12 2.48
C ALA A 49 -6.79 9.15 1.99
N SER A 50 -7.97 9.11 2.59
CA SER A 50 -8.94 10.19 2.59
C SER A 50 -9.07 10.74 4.01
N ASP A 51 -9.89 11.77 4.18
CA ASP A 51 -10.16 12.34 5.51
C ASP A 51 -10.97 11.37 6.40
N ALA A 52 -11.62 10.37 5.81
CA ALA A 52 -12.50 9.42 6.52
C ALA A 52 -11.88 8.04 6.70
N GLU A 53 -10.98 7.62 5.80
CA GLU A 53 -10.49 6.24 5.78
C GLU A 53 -9.09 6.12 5.17
N VAL A 54 -8.43 5.00 5.51
CA VAL A 54 -7.19 4.55 4.90
C VAL A 54 -7.47 3.21 4.24
N LEU A 55 -7.24 3.12 2.93
CA LEU A 55 -7.38 1.90 2.15
C LEU A 55 -5.99 1.39 1.76
N GLU A 56 -5.74 0.11 1.99
CA GLU A 56 -4.51 -0.58 1.60
C GLU A 56 -4.84 -1.56 0.47
N VAL A 57 -4.13 -1.44 -0.66
CA VAL A 57 -4.40 -2.19 -1.89
C VAL A 57 -3.11 -2.82 -2.40
N LEU A 58 -3.14 -4.13 -2.64
CA LEU A 58 -2.08 -4.83 -3.37
C LEU A 58 -2.46 -4.90 -4.84
N SER A 59 -1.70 -4.23 -5.71
CA SER A 59 -2.01 -4.15 -7.15
C SER A 59 -0.75 -4.03 -7.99
N LYS A 60 -0.83 -4.45 -9.25
CA LYS A 60 0.22 -4.19 -10.25
C LYS A 60 0.25 -2.74 -10.73
N TYR A 61 -0.92 -2.08 -10.74
CA TYR A 61 -1.08 -0.71 -11.22
C TYR A 61 -1.58 0.20 -10.10
N PRO A 62 -1.21 1.49 -10.12
CA PRO A 62 -1.75 2.46 -9.17
C PRO A 62 -3.29 2.47 -9.22
N PRO A 63 -3.98 2.28 -8.08
CA PRO A 63 -5.43 2.34 -8.03
C PRO A 63 -5.91 3.75 -8.39
N HIS A 64 -6.99 3.81 -9.17
CA HIS A 64 -7.67 5.06 -9.50
C HIS A 64 -8.97 5.13 -8.71
N ILE A 65 -9.15 6.20 -7.95
CA ILE A 65 -10.39 6.47 -7.22
C ILE A 65 -11.13 7.53 -8.02
N ALA A 66 -12.30 7.15 -8.52
CA ALA A 66 -13.20 8.02 -9.28
C ALA A 66 -14.04 8.89 -8.33
#